data_AF-A0A0F9P645-F1
#
_entry.id   AF-A0A0F9P645-F1
#
_cell.length_a   1.000
_cell.length_b   1.000
_cell.length_c   1.000
_cell.angle_alpha   90.00
_cell.angle_beta   90.00
_cell.angle_gamma   90.00
#
_symmetry.space_group_name_H-M   'P 1'
#
loop_
_entity.id
_entity.type
_entity.pdbx_description
1 polymer ?
#
loop_
_entity_poly.entity_id
_entity_poly.type
_entity_poly.pdbx_seq_one_letter_code
_entity_poly.pdbx_strand_id
1 'polypeptide(L)' 'MPPTLEQMAAKGEAKLRRKSATMATAYNASKARAISNYNALPFTASMKTAYSAGVQEAEYIAPDPGKWRTNWMAKVSGG' A
#
# COMPACT_ATOMS: atom_id res chain seq x y z
N MET A 1 -8.42 -31.44 8.09
CA MET A 1 -7.03 -31.14 8.54
C MET A 1 -6.82 -29.64 8.51
N PRO A 2 -6.14 -29.05 9.49
CA PRO A 2 -5.76 -27.63 9.44
C PRO A 2 -4.77 -27.37 8.29
N PRO A 3 -4.78 -26.17 7.67
CA PRO A 3 -3.86 -25.84 6.60
C PRO A 3 -2.41 -25.77 7.10
N THR A 4 -1.45 -26.16 6.26
CA THR A 4 -0.02 -25.99 6.53
C THR A 4 0.39 -24.53 6.46
N LEU A 5 1.55 -24.19 7.04
CA LEU A 5 2.11 -22.84 6.96
C LEU A 5 2.28 -22.38 5.50
N GLU A 6 2.77 -23.25 4.63
CA GLU A 6 2.93 -22.98 3.19
C GLU A 6 1.60 -22.73 2.49
N GLN A 7 0.56 -23.52 2.82
CA GLN A 7 -0.79 -23.33 2.26
C GLN A 7 -1.38 -21.99 2.69
N MET A 8 -1.18 -21.58 3.94
CA MET A 8 -1.59 -20.27 4.43
C MET A 8 -0.84 -19.14 3.72
N ALA A 9 0.48 -19.28 3.55
CA ALA A 9 1.32 -18.31 2.86
C ALA A 9 0.93 -18.17 1.38
N ALA A 10 0.74 -19.27 0.66
CA ALA A 10 0.31 -19.28 -0.73
C ALA A 10 -1.08 -18.64 -0.90
N LYS A 11 -2.02 -18.90 0.04
CA LYS A 11 -3.34 -18.25 0.04
C LYS A 11 -3.23 -16.73 0.19
N GLY A 12 -2.37 -16.26 1.09
CA GLY A 12 -2.13 -14.83 1.28
C GLY A 12 -1.45 -14.17 0.08
N GLU A 13 -0.47 -14.84 -0.52
CA GLU A 13 0.22 -14.38 -1.72
C GLU A 13 -0.77 -14.19 -2.88
N ALA A 14 -1.61 -15.21 -3.13
CA ALA A 14 -2.64 -15.14 -4.16
C ALA A 14 -3.66 -14.02 -3.90
N LYS A 15 -4.02 -13.78 -2.63
CA LYS A 15 -4.90 -12.68 -2.25
C LYS A 15 -4.24 -11.32 -2.53
N LEU A 16 -2.96 -11.17 -2.21
CA LEU A 16 -2.21 -9.94 -2.46
C LEU A 16 -2.05 -9.67 -3.96
N ARG A 17 -1.74 -10.70 -4.77
CA ARG A 17 -1.69 -10.60 -6.24
C ARG A 17 -3.00 -10.12 -6.86
N ARG A 18 -4.14 -10.62 -6.37
CA ARG A 18 -5.45 -10.14 -6.85
C ARG A 18 -5.72 -8.70 -6.44
N LYS A 19 -5.33 -8.31 -5.22
CA LYS A 19 -5.57 -6.96 -4.71
C LYS A 19 -4.64 -5.93 -5.37
N SER A 20 -3.40 -6.28 -5.69
CA SER A 20 -2.44 -5.36 -6.29
C SER A 20 -2.95 -4.77 -7.61
N ALA A 21 -3.75 -5.52 -8.37
CA ALA A 21 -4.39 -5.06 -9.60
C ALA A 21 -5.26 -3.80 -9.42
N THR A 22 -5.90 -3.62 -8.26
CA THR A 22 -6.78 -2.47 -8.00
C THR A 22 -6.16 -1.40 -7.12
N MET A 23 -5.02 -1.70 -6.47
CA MET A 23 -4.37 -0.79 -5.54
C MET A 23 -3.79 0.45 -6.22
N ALA A 24 -3.22 0.33 -7.42
CA ALA A 24 -2.68 1.48 -8.16
C ALA A 24 -3.78 2.50 -8.48
N THR A 25 -4.92 2.03 -8.99
CA THR A 25 -6.09 2.88 -9.28
C THR A 25 -6.61 3.56 -8.01
N ALA A 26 -6.76 2.81 -6.92
CA ALA A 26 -7.23 3.35 -5.65
C ALA A 26 -6.24 4.39 -5.06
N TYR A 27 -4.94 4.15 -5.16
CA TYR A 27 -3.91 5.09 -4.74
C TYR A 27 -4.01 6.40 -5.53
N ASN A 28 -4.03 6.32 -6.87
CA ASN A 28 -4.12 7.50 -7.73
C ASN A 28 -5.40 8.31 -7.49
N ALA A 29 -6.54 7.62 -7.34
CA ALA A 29 -7.81 8.26 -7.00
C ALA A 29 -7.80 8.93 -5.61
N SER A 30 -6.97 8.45 -4.67
CA SER A 30 -6.87 9.03 -3.33
C SER A 30 -6.08 10.34 -3.27
N LYS A 31 -5.19 10.61 -4.24
CA LYS A 31 -4.31 11.79 -4.28
C LYS A 31 -5.11 13.09 -4.20
N ALA A 32 -6.19 13.21 -4.97
CA ALA A 32 -7.05 14.40 -4.97
C ALA A 32 -7.71 14.65 -3.60
N ARG A 33 -8.18 13.59 -2.93
CA ARG A 33 -8.77 13.68 -1.59
C ARG A 33 -7.73 14.08 -0.54
N ALA A 34 -6.53 13.53 -0.62
CA ALA A 34 -5.44 13.90 0.28
C ALA A 34 -5.09 15.39 0.18
N ILE A 35 -4.96 15.92 -1.04
CA ILE A 35 -4.73 17.35 -1.30
C ILE A 35 -5.87 18.21 -0.77
N SER A 36 -7.12 17.86 -1.10
CA SER A 36 -8.30 18.59 -0.64
C SER A 36 -8.36 18.69 0.88
N ASN A 37 -8.14 17.57 1.58
CA ASN A 37 -8.19 17.52 3.04
C ASN A 37 -7.05 18.32 3.67
N TYR A 38 -5.83 18.24 3.12
CA TYR A 38 -4.70 19.02 3.62
C TYR A 38 -4.90 20.53 3.43
N ASN A 39 -5.51 20.94 2.31
CA ASN A 39 -5.82 22.33 2.04
C ASN A 39 -6.86 22.94 2.99
N ALA A 40 -7.71 22.12 3.60
CA ALA A 40 -8.69 22.56 4.61
C ALA A 40 -8.07 22.84 5.98
N LEU A 41 -6.83 22.41 6.23
CA LEU A 41 -6.14 22.62 7.51
C LEU A 41 -5.55 24.04 7.61
N PRO A 42 -5.34 24.58 8.83
CA PRO A 42 -4.83 25.94 9.03
C PRO A 42 -3.29 26.05 8.83
N PHE A 43 -2.75 25.39 7.80
CA PHE A 43 -1.34 25.51 7.42
C PHE A 43 -1.09 26.71 6.51
N THR A 44 0.17 27.14 6.45
CA THR A 44 0.60 28.22 5.55
C THR A 44 0.44 27.82 4.09
N ALA A 45 0.30 28.82 3.21
CA ALA A 45 0.20 28.59 1.77
C ALA A 45 1.41 27.80 1.22
N SER A 46 2.61 28.11 1.70
CA SER A 46 3.84 27.41 1.29
C SER A 46 3.78 25.91 1.59
N MET A 47 3.35 25.53 2.80
CA MET A 47 3.19 24.12 3.18
C MET A 47 2.15 23.40 2.32
N LYS A 48 1.03 24.06 2.04
CA LYS A 48 -0.04 23.52 1.18
C LYS A 48 0.43 23.30 -0.26
N THR A 49 1.19 24.24 -0.81
CA THR A 49 1.80 24.11 -2.14
C THR A 49 2.81 22.97 -2.19
N ALA A 50 3.75 22.93 -1.23
CA ALA A 50 4.76 21.88 -1.16
C ALA A 50 4.13 20.48 -1.00
N TYR A 51 3.12 20.35 -0.14
CA TYR A 51 2.39 19.11 0.04
C TYR A 51 1.67 18.67 -1.25
N SER A 52 0.97 19.61 -1.91
CA SER A 52 0.23 19.31 -3.12
C SER A 52 1.15 18.85 -4.26
N ALA A 53 2.29 19.52 -4.43
CA ALA A 53 3.32 19.13 -5.40
C ALA A 53 3.88 17.73 -5.08
N GLY A 54 4.27 17.49 -3.82
CA GLY A 54 4.79 16.19 -3.41
C GLY A 54 3.78 15.06 -3.59
N VAL A 55 2.49 15.29 -3.30
CA VAL A 55 1.45 14.30 -3.59
C VAL A 55 1.33 14.10 -5.10
N GLN A 56 1.30 15.15 -5.92
CA GLN A 56 1.20 15.00 -7.38
C GLN A 56 2.35 14.18 -7.98
N GLU A 57 3.56 14.36 -7.50
CA GLU A 57 4.76 13.63 -7.94
C GLU A 57 4.84 12.21 -7.37
N ALA A 58 4.17 11.92 -6.25
CA ALA A 58 4.27 10.63 -5.60
C ALA A 58 3.75 9.48 -6.50
N GLU A 59 4.57 8.44 -6.62
CA GLU A 59 4.28 7.27 -7.42
C GLU A 59 3.82 6.08 -6.58
N TYR A 60 2.93 5.28 -7.16
CA TYR A 60 2.52 4.02 -6.54
C TYR A 60 3.62 2.96 -6.73
N ILE A 61 4.12 2.42 -5.61
CA ILE A 61 5.02 1.27 -5.60
C ILE A 61 4.20 0.01 -5.34
N ALA A 62 4.18 -0.91 -6.30
CA ALA A 62 3.46 -2.17 -6.17
C ALA A 62 4.08 -3.04 -5.07
N PRO A 63 3.27 -3.69 -4.22
CA PRO A 63 3.77 -4.66 -3.26
C PRO A 63 4.31 -5.89 -4.01
N ASP A 64 5.43 -6.43 -3.54
CA ASP A 64 5.97 -7.70 -4.00
C ASP A 64 5.33 -8.86 -3.22
N PRO A 65 4.46 -9.68 -3.84
CA PRO A 65 3.79 -10.78 -3.14
C PRO A 65 4.73 -11.91 -2.75
N GLY A 66 5.79 -12.16 -3.52
CA GLY A 66 6.79 -13.18 -3.21
C GLY A 66 7.61 -12.77 -1.99
N LYS A 67 8.08 -11.52 -1.96
CA LYS A 67 8.74 -10.96 -0.77
C LYS A 67 7.84 -10.98 0.46
N TRP A 68 6.56 -10.63 0.30
CA TRP A 68 5.58 -10.73 1.38
C TRP A 68 5.48 -12.16 1.92
N ARG A 69 5.37 -13.16 1.02
CA ARG A 69 5.28 -14.57 1.40
C ARG A 69 6.50 -15.02 2.21
N THR A 70 7.70 -14.74 1.72
CA THR A 70 8.96 -15.13 2.38
C THR A 70 9.05 -14.53 3.79
N ASN A 71 8.79 -13.23 3.92
CA ASN A 71 8.85 -12.54 5.20
C ASN A 71 7.77 -13.00 6.18
N TRP A 72 6.56 -13.27 5.67
CA TRP A 72 5.46 -13.76 6.49
C TRP A 72 5.74 -15.16 7.03
N MET A 73 6.24 -16.07 6.20
CA MET A 73 6.63 -17.41 6.64
C MET A 73 7.71 -17.35 7.72
N ALA A 74 8.78 -16.57 7.50
CA ALA A 74 9.87 -16.40 8.47
C ALA A 74 9.37 -15.87 9.83
N LYS A 75 8.48 -14.87 9.80
CA LYS A 75 7.89 -14.30 11.03
C LYS A 75 7.04 -15.30 11.79
N VAL A 76 6.25 -16.12 11.10
CA VAL A 76 5.29 -17.05 11.73
C VAL A 76 5.96 -18.35 12.17
N SER A 77 7.04 -18.77 11.50
CA SER A 77 7.83 -19.93 11.94
C SER A 77 8.74 -19.65 13.13
N GLY A 78 8.78 -18.42 13.65
CA GLY A 78 9.59 -18.03 14.80
C GLY A 78 11.08 -17.87 14.49
N GLY A 79 11.41 -17.29 13.32
CA GLY A 79 12.79 -16.95 12.96
C GLY A 79 13.49 -16.05 13.98
#